data_AF-A0AAV7JZD0-F1
#
_entry.id   AF-A0AAV7JZD0-F1
#
_cell.length_a   1.000
_cell.length_b   1.000
_cell.length_c   1.000
_cell.angle_alpha   90.00
_cell.angle_beta   90.00
_cell.angle_gamma   90.00
#
_symmetry.space_group_name_H-M   'P 1'
#
loop_
_entity.id
_entity.type
_entity.pdbx_description
1 polymer ?
#
loop_
_entity_poly.entity_id
_entity_poly.type
_entity_poly.pdbx_seq_one_letter_code
_entity_poly.pdbx_strand_id
1 'polypeptide(L)'
;MASADSAPCEKNGVKKSRAQKRRDKKAAEEGRINELIAELDMIQSDGDIEMEQLMLVLSPLNLKTIDIKPDGDCMYSALSHQLVVVRGDKVSVQQLRRKCAEYMRSNKPHFIQFMLKMTESFEEYCEKIAIIIAFKYNLTPYIIFI
;
A
#
# COMPACT_ATOMS: atom_id res chain seq x y z
N MET A 1 31.77 -1.04 -83.57
CA MET A 1 31.09 0.03 -82.81
C MET A 1 30.16 -0.63 -81.80
N ALA A 2 30.35 -0.31 -80.51
CA ALA A 2 29.51 -0.51 -79.30
C ALA A 2 28.75 -1.86 -79.15
N SER A 3 29.06 -2.76 -78.20
CA SER A 3 29.05 -2.67 -76.72
C SER A 3 27.71 -2.27 -76.12
N ALA A 4 26.98 -3.22 -75.51
CA ALA A 4 26.80 -3.28 -74.05
C ALA A 4 25.77 -4.36 -73.64
N ASP A 5 26.28 -5.48 -73.10
CA ASP A 5 25.59 -6.29 -72.10
C ASP A 5 25.36 -5.45 -70.84
N SER A 6 24.18 -5.53 -70.22
CA SER A 6 23.95 -5.01 -68.86
C SER A 6 23.43 -6.11 -67.95
N ALA A 7 24.34 -6.59 -67.10
CA ALA A 7 24.12 -7.46 -65.96
C ALA A 7 23.35 -6.75 -64.81
N PRO A 8 22.83 -7.49 -63.80
CA PRO A 8 21.85 -7.02 -62.82
C PRO A 8 22.45 -6.14 -61.72
N CYS A 9 21.66 -5.18 -61.22
CA CYS A 9 22.01 -4.34 -60.08
C CYS A 9 21.95 -5.13 -58.76
N GLU A 10 23.12 -5.40 -58.18
CA GLU A 10 23.28 -5.92 -56.81
C GLU A 10 22.86 -4.88 -55.76
N LYS A 11 21.98 -5.28 -54.83
CA LYS A 11 21.52 -4.44 -53.71
C LYS A 11 22.58 -4.38 -52.60
N ASN A 12 23.28 -3.26 -52.53
CA ASN A 12 24.16 -2.89 -51.41
C ASN A 12 23.37 -2.75 -50.10
N GLY A 13 23.85 -3.40 -49.03
CA GLY A 13 23.29 -3.34 -47.68
C GLY A 13 23.33 -1.93 -47.09
N VAL A 14 22.15 -1.40 -46.76
CA VAL A 14 21.98 -0.07 -46.15
C VAL A 14 22.54 -0.07 -44.72
N LYS A 15 23.66 0.63 -44.50
CA LYS A 15 24.24 0.86 -43.16
C LYS A 15 23.25 1.67 -42.32
N LYS A 16 22.70 1.07 -41.25
CA LYS A 16 21.79 1.76 -40.30
C LYS A 16 22.42 3.07 -39.78
N SER A 17 21.66 4.16 -39.86
CA SER A 17 22.03 5.49 -39.35
C SER A 17 22.34 5.45 -37.84
N ARG A 18 23.27 6.32 -37.38
CA ARG A 18 23.58 6.50 -35.94
C ARG A 18 22.33 6.82 -35.11
N ALA A 19 21.34 7.51 -35.67
CA ALA A 19 20.07 7.79 -35.00
C ALA A 19 19.22 6.52 -34.83
N GLN A 20 19.18 5.65 -35.84
CA GLN A 20 18.46 4.37 -35.76
C GLN A 20 19.09 3.45 -34.71
N LYS A 21 20.42 3.36 -34.67
CA LYS A 21 21.13 2.58 -33.64
C LYS A 21 20.84 3.06 -32.21
N ARG A 22 20.69 4.38 -31.99
CA ARG A 22 20.31 4.93 -30.68
C ARG A 22 18.87 4.57 -30.29
N ARG A 23 17.92 4.62 -31.25
CA ARG A 23 16.52 4.22 -31.02
C ARG A 23 16.42 2.71 -30.73
N ASP A 24 17.07 1.88 -31.54
CA ASP A 24 17.10 0.43 -31.38
C ASP A 24 17.70 0.05 -30.00
N LYS A 25 18.78 0.72 -29.55
CA LYS A 25 19.37 0.49 -28.22
C LYS A 25 18.43 0.89 -27.07
N LYS A 26 17.74 2.03 -27.20
CA LYS A 26 16.77 2.48 -26.18
C LYS A 26 15.58 1.53 -26.09
N ALA A 27 15.04 1.10 -27.23
CA ALA A 27 13.93 0.14 -27.27
C ALA A 27 14.32 -1.23 -26.70
N ALA A 28 15.54 -1.71 -26.97
CA ALA A 28 16.05 -2.95 -26.39
C ALA A 28 16.22 -2.85 -24.87
N GLU A 29 16.69 -1.71 -24.36
CA GLU A 29 16.82 -1.46 -22.92
C GLU A 29 15.44 -1.38 -22.24
N GLU A 30 14.48 -0.66 -22.82
CA GLU A 30 13.11 -0.59 -22.32
C GLU A 30 12.43 -1.98 -22.34
N GLY A 31 12.69 -2.79 -23.37
CA GLY A 31 12.26 -4.19 -23.43
C GLY A 31 12.79 -5.02 -22.26
N ARG A 32 14.10 -4.95 -21.98
CA ARG A 32 14.71 -5.66 -20.83
C ARG A 32 14.16 -5.19 -19.49
N ILE A 33 13.93 -3.88 -19.32
CA ILE A 33 13.36 -3.34 -18.07
C ILE A 33 11.93 -3.86 -17.89
N ASN A 34 11.11 -3.84 -18.94
CA ASN A 34 9.74 -4.35 -18.89
C ASN A 34 9.68 -5.85 -18.63
N GLU A 35 10.59 -6.64 -19.22
CA GLU A 35 10.74 -8.07 -18.93
C GLU A 35 11.09 -8.31 -17.45
N LEU A 36 12.03 -7.53 -16.90
CA LEU A 36 12.41 -7.65 -15.49
C LEU A 36 11.27 -7.25 -14.52
N ILE A 37 10.48 -6.23 -14.87
CA ILE A 37 9.28 -5.85 -14.10
C ILE A 37 8.26 -6.98 -14.12
N ALA A 38 7.99 -7.55 -15.30
CA ALA A 38 7.05 -8.66 -15.43
C ALA A 38 7.52 -9.90 -14.65
N GLU A 39 8.81 -10.21 -14.64
CA GLU A 39 9.37 -11.29 -13.81
C GLU A 39 9.20 -11.02 -12.31
N LEU A 40 9.41 -9.77 -11.86
CA LEU A 40 9.20 -9.39 -10.46
C LEU A 40 7.72 -9.50 -10.05
N ASP A 41 6.79 -9.11 -10.91
CA ASP A 41 5.35 -9.17 -10.64
C ASP A 41 4.83 -10.62 -10.52
N MET A 42 5.56 -11.61 -11.06
CA MET A 42 5.23 -13.03 -10.87
C MET A 42 5.70 -13.60 -9.52
N ILE A 43 6.56 -12.87 -8.81
CA ILE A 43 7.01 -13.27 -7.49
C ILE A 43 5.95 -12.85 -6.48
N GLN A 44 5.29 -13.84 -5.86
CA GLN A 44 4.40 -13.57 -4.73
C GLN A 44 5.18 -12.89 -3.61
N SER A 45 4.66 -11.77 -3.12
CA SER A 45 5.20 -11.11 -1.94
C SER A 45 4.76 -11.83 -0.66
N ASP A 46 5.51 -11.63 0.42
CA ASP A 46 5.10 -12.15 1.74
C ASP A 46 3.69 -11.64 2.14
N GLY A 47 3.34 -10.41 1.74
CA GLY A 47 2.01 -9.84 1.98
C GLY A 47 0.89 -10.55 1.21
N ASP A 48 1.17 -11.05 0.00
CA ASP A 48 0.20 -11.83 -0.77
C ASP A 48 -0.06 -13.18 -0.11
N ILE A 49 1.00 -13.82 0.39
CA ILE A 49 0.92 -15.09 1.11
C ILE A 49 0.14 -14.91 2.42
N GLU A 50 0.43 -13.85 3.19
CA GLU A 50 -0.31 -13.51 4.41
C GLU A 50 -1.79 -13.26 4.14
N MET A 51 -2.11 -12.51 3.07
CA MET A 51 -3.48 -12.25 2.67
C MET A 51 -4.22 -13.53 2.25
N GLU A 52 -3.57 -14.41 1.49
CA GLU A 52 -4.14 -15.70 1.11
C GLU A 52 -4.46 -16.55 2.35
N GLN A 53 -3.52 -16.65 3.28
CA GLN A 53 -3.72 -17.37 4.55
C GLN A 53 -4.85 -16.76 5.39
N LEU A 54 -4.93 -15.43 5.46
CA LEU A 54 -6.01 -14.74 6.15
C LEU A 54 -7.37 -15.04 5.52
N MET A 55 -7.45 -15.04 4.18
CA MET A 55 -8.68 -15.35 3.45
C MET A 55 -9.12 -16.79 3.65
N LEU A 56 -8.19 -17.75 3.81
CA LEU A 56 -8.52 -19.14 4.16
C LEU A 56 -9.21 -19.23 5.53
N VAL A 57 -8.84 -18.38 6.49
CA VAL A 57 -9.47 -18.33 7.82
C VAL A 57 -10.82 -17.59 7.79
N LEU A 58 -10.95 -16.52 6.99
CA LEU A 58 -12.14 -15.68 6.97
C LEU A 58 -13.29 -16.24 6.10
N SER A 59 -12.97 -16.92 5.00
CA SER A 59 -13.97 -17.41 4.04
C SER A 59 -15.02 -18.35 4.67
N PRO A 60 -14.64 -19.32 5.54
CA PRO A 60 -15.60 -20.19 6.24
C PRO A 60 -16.52 -19.43 7.21
N LEU A 61 -16.10 -18.25 7.68
CA LEU A 61 -16.86 -17.40 8.60
C LEU A 61 -17.77 -16.41 7.86
N ASN A 62 -17.81 -16.47 6.52
CA ASN A 62 -18.50 -15.50 5.66
C ASN A 62 -18.05 -14.05 5.89
N LEU A 63 -16.82 -13.84 6.34
CA LEU A 63 -16.21 -12.53 6.53
C LEU A 63 -15.41 -12.12 5.29
N LYS A 64 -15.23 -10.81 5.12
CA LYS A 64 -14.48 -10.22 4.01
C LYS A 64 -13.53 -9.16 4.55
N THR A 65 -12.36 -9.06 3.94
CA THR A 65 -11.41 -7.98 4.19
C THR A 65 -11.83 -6.72 3.44
N ILE A 66 -11.54 -5.57 4.03
CA ILE A 66 -11.75 -4.25 3.43
C ILE A 66 -10.45 -3.48 3.60
N ASP A 67 -9.99 -2.88 2.52
CA ASP A 67 -8.76 -2.10 2.55
C ASP A 67 -9.01 -0.76 3.24
N ILE A 68 -8.25 -0.51 4.31
CA ILE A 68 -8.27 0.73 5.08
C ILE A 68 -6.88 1.32 4.96
N LYS A 69 -6.83 2.62 4.65
CA LYS A 69 -5.56 3.33 4.50
C LYS A 69 -4.66 3.10 5.73
N PRO A 70 -3.42 2.65 5.56
CA PRO A 70 -2.53 2.30 6.65
C PRO A 70 -1.81 3.54 7.19
N ASP A 71 -2.57 4.42 7.82
CA ASP A 71 -2.05 5.58 8.54
C ASP A 71 -2.29 5.44 10.05
N GLY A 72 -1.88 6.44 10.82
CA GLY A 72 -2.05 6.42 12.28
C GLY A 72 -3.50 6.57 12.77
N ASP A 73 -4.47 6.64 11.86
CA ASP A 73 -5.90 6.63 12.12
C ASP A 73 -6.58 5.33 11.70
N CYS A 74 -5.86 4.38 11.09
CA CYS A 74 -6.41 3.15 10.51
C CYS A 74 -7.36 2.40 11.45
N MET A 75 -7.01 2.26 12.74
CA MET A 75 -7.86 1.62 13.75
C MET A 75 -9.22 2.32 13.90
N TYR A 76 -9.22 3.65 13.98
CA TYR A 76 -10.45 4.43 14.11
C TYR A 76 -11.23 4.48 12.79
N SER A 77 -10.54 4.49 11.65
CA SER A 77 -11.15 4.40 10.32
C SER A 77 -11.85 3.06 10.12
N ALA A 78 -11.23 1.95 10.53
CA ALA A 78 -11.85 0.62 10.52
C ALA A 78 -13.10 0.58 11.42
N LEU A 79 -13.01 1.12 12.64
CA LEU A 79 -14.17 1.18 13.54
C LEU A 79 -15.29 2.07 12.98
N SER A 80 -14.95 3.23 12.43
CA SER A 80 -15.89 4.12 11.74
C SER A 80 -16.61 3.38 10.61
N HIS A 81 -15.88 2.63 9.81
CA HIS A 81 -16.44 1.83 8.72
C HIS A 81 -17.42 0.76 9.27
N GLN A 82 -17.00 -0.01 10.28
CA GLN A 82 -17.84 -1.05 10.89
C GLN A 82 -19.11 -0.49 11.55
N LEU A 83 -19.04 0.69 12.19
CA LEU A 83 -20.23 1.35 12.74
C LEU A 83 -21.26 1.70 11.66
N VAL A 84 -20.80 2.14 10.49
CA VAL A 84 -21.68 2.40 9.35
C VAL A 84 -22.29 1.09 8.83
N VAL A 85 -21.49 0.04 8.65
CA VAL A 85 -21.97 -1.23 8.09
C VAL A 85 -22.94 -1.95 9.02
N VAL A 86 -22.63 -2.02 10.31
CA VAL A 86 -23.39 -2.82 11.28
C VAL A 86 -24.57 -2.04 11.88
N ARG A 87 -24.40 -0.72 12.10
CA ARG A 87 -25.39 0.11 12.81
C ARG A 87 -26.01 1.21 11.95
N GLY A 88 -25.45 1.52 10.79
CA GLY A 88 -25.86 2.68 9.99
C GLY A 88 -25.35 4.02 10.54
N ASP A 89 -24.51 3.99 11.58
CA ASP A 89 -24.06 5.19 12.29
C ASP A 89 -22.82 5.79 11.62
N LYS A 90 -22.96 7.01 11.10
CA LYS A 90 -21.82 7.78 10.56
C LYS A 90 -21.12 8.54 11.68
N VAL A 91 -20.06 7.96 12.22
CA VAL A 91 -19.22 8.58 13.25
C VAL A 91 -17.84 8.86 12.68
N SER A 92 -17.35 10.10 12.78
CA SER A 92 -16.02 10.43 12.30
C SER A 92 -14.92 9.87 13.20
N VAL A 93 -13.72 9.66 12.62
CA VAL A 93 -12.51 9.30 13.37
C VAL A 93 -12.28 10.23 14.56
N GLN A 94 -12.43 11.54 14.37
CA GLN A 94 -12.27 12.54 15.43
C GLN A 94 -13.28 12.38 16.56
N GLN A 95 -14.53 12.01 16.24
CA GLN A 95 -15.54 11.72 17.26
C GLN A 95 -15.20 10.46 18.05
N LEU A 96 -14.70 9.41 17.38
CA LEU A 96 -14.26 8.17 18.04
C LEU A 96 -13.07 8.42 18.97
N ARG A 97 -12.10 9.22 18.53
CA ARG A 97 -10.94 9.64 19.33
C ARG A 97 -11.35 10.35 20.62
N ARG A 98 -12.26 11.33 20.52
CA ARG A 98 -12.79 12.03 21.71
C ARG A 98 -13.51 11.10 22.65
N LYS A 99 -14.42 10.26 22.13
CA LYS A 99 -15.15 9.26 22.94
C LYS A 99 -14.19 8.29 23.65
N CYS A 100 -13.13 7.86 22.98
CA CYS A 100 -12.10 7.03 23.55
C CYS A 100 -11.39 7.73 24.72
N ALA A 101 -10.91 8.95 24.51
CA ALA A 101 -10.24 9.74 25.55
C ALA A 101 -11.16 10.03 26.75
N GLU A 102 -12.42 10.41 26.51
CA GLU A 102 -13.44 10.60 27.55
C GLU A 102 -13.66 9.31 28.35
N TYR A 103 -13.82 8.17 27.68
CA TYR A 103 -13.99 6.88 28.34
C TYR A 103 -12.77 6.52 29.19
N MET A 104 -11.55 6.76 28.69
CA MET A 104 -10.32 6.50 29.43
C MET A 104 -10.21 7.38 30.68
N ARG A 105 -10.58 8.67 30.59
CA ARG A 105 -10.63 9.59 31.74
C ARG A 105 -11.60 9.12 32.81
N SER A 106 -12.82 8.74 32.42
CA SER A 106 -13.85 8.24 33.35
C SER A 106 -13.47 6.91 34.01
N ASN A 107 -12.56 6.14 33.41
CA ASN A 107 -12.16 4.80 33.85
C ASN A 107 -10.66 4.70 34.16
N LYS A 108 -10.04 5.81 34.58
CA LYS A 108 -8.59 5.94 34.78
C LYS A 108 -7.89 4.76 35.49
N PRO A 109 -8.42 4.16 36.58
CA PRO A 109 -7.75 3.05 37.26
C PRO A 109 -7.46 1.85 36.36
N HIS A 110 -8.28 1.60 35.33
CA HIS A 110 -8.09 0.49 34.40
C HIS A 110 -7.01 0.78 33.36
N PHE A 111 -6.77 2.05 33.04
CA PHE A 111 -5.89 2.47 31.96
C PHE A 111 -4.52 2.93 32.44
N ILE A 112 -4.43 3.48 33.65
CA ILE A 112 -3.18 4.05 34.19
C ILE A 112 -2.04 3.03 34.26
N GLN A 113 -2.35 1.75 34.47
CA GLN A 113 -1.37 0.66 34.51
C GLN A 113 -0.62 0.48 33.17
N PHE A 114 -1.24 0.83 32.04
CA PHE A 114 -0.59 0.78 30.73
C PHE A 114 0.37 1.96 30.51
N MET A 115 0.31 3.00 31.35
CA MET A 115 1.14 4.20 31.28
C MET A 115 2.32 4.22 32.24
N LEU A 116 2.56 3.15 33.02
CA LEU A 116 3.60 3.11 34.07
C LEU A 116 5.02 3.43 33.59
N LYS A 117 5.32 3.32 32.29
CA LYS A 117 6.63 3.61 31.71
C LYS A 117 6.68 4.95 30.94
N MET A 118 5.56 5.65 30.86
CA MET A 118 5.46 6.91 30.13
C MET A 118 5.94 8.06 31.00
N THR A 119 6.66 9.00 30.41
CA THR A 119 7.11 10.24 31.09
C THR A 119 6.00 11.28 31.17
N GLU A 120 4.98 11.17 30.32
CA GLU A 120 3.83 12.07 30.27
C GLU A 120 2.76 11.71 31.30
N SER A 121 2.00 12.72 31.72
CA SER A 121 0.86 12.52 32.60
C SER A 121 -0.29 11.82 31.87
N PHE A 122 -1.13 11.09 32.62
CA PHE A 122 -2.32 10.44 32.07
C PHE A 122 -3.26 11.40 31.34
N GLU A 123 -3.35 12.64 31.83
CA GLU A 123 -4.22 13.65 31.23
C GLU A 123 -3.69 14.11 29.88
N GLU A 124 -2.39 14.38 29.79
CA GLU A 124 -1.72 14.72 28.52
C GLU A 124 -1.86 13.59 27.50
N TYR A 125 -1.74 12.34 27.94
CA TYR A 125 -1.94 11.19 27.05
C TYR A 125 -3.38 11.11 26.50
N CYS A 126 -4.39 11.31 27.36
CA CYS A 126 -5.79 11.33 26.92
C CYS A 126 -6.05 12.49 25.94
N GLU A 127 -5.44 13.66 26.16
CA GLU A 127 -5.55 14.80 25.25
C GLU A 127 -4.89 14.51 23.90
N LYS A 128 -3.72 13.85 23.91
CA LYS A 128 -3.07 13.40 22.68
C LYS A 128 -3.91 12.39 21.92
N ILE A 129 -4.59 11.45 22.59
CA ILE A 129 -5.52 10.53 21.91
C ILE A 129 -6.66 11.32 21.24
N ALA A 130 -7.22 12.31 21.94
CA ALA A 130 -8.32 13.10 21.45
C ALA A 130 -7.95 13.97 20.23
N ILE A 131 -6.71 14.46 20.15
CA ILE A 131 -6.30 15.47 19.16
C ILE A 131 -5.32 14.94 18.09
N ILE A 132 -4.34 14.13 18.47
CA ILE A 132 -3.18 13.80 17.65
C ILE A 132 -3.34 12.43 16.99
N ILE A 133 -2.85 12.28 15.75
CA ILE A 133 -2.62 11.00 15.09
C ILE A 133 -1.63 10.17 15.93
N ALA A 134 -2.16 9.39 16.88
CA ALA A 134 -1.40 8.76 17.96
C ALA A 134 -0.52 7.58 17.50
N PHE A 135 -0.83 6.96 16.37
CA PHE A 135 -0.09 5.80 15.86
C PHE A 135 0.89 6.16 14.74
N LYS A 136 1.62 7.27 14.88
CA LYS A 136 2.75 7.56 13.99
C LYS A 136 3.99 6.78 14.42
N TYR A 137 3.88 5.46 14.44
CA TYR A 137 5.05 4.58 14.40
C TYR A 137 5.24 4.17 12.93
N ASN A 138 6.49 4.21 12.47
CA ASN A 138 6.93 3.65 11.18
C ASN A 138 6.72 2.13 11.20
N LEU A 139 5.47 1.69 11.15
CA LEU A 139 5.12 0.33 10.81
C LEU A 139 4.61 0.33 9.38
N THR A 140 5.13 -0.66 8.66
CA THR A 140 4.78 -1.09 7.32
C THR A 140 3.26 -1.10 7.07
N PRO A 141 2.83 -0.96 5.81
CA PRO A 141 1.47 -0.52 5.43
C PRO A 141 0.34 -1.54 5.66
N TYR A 142 0.48 -2.50 6.57
CA TYR A 142 -0.51 -3.57 6.74
C TYR A 142 -0.88 -3.72 8.21
N ILE A 143 -1.83 -2.89 8.67
CA ILE A 143 -2.54 -3.13 9.92
C ILE A 143 -4.01 -3.40 9.55
N ILE A 144 -4.34 -4.69 9.51
CA ILE A 144 -5.71 -5.21 9.33
C ILE A 144 -6.29 -5.44 10.73
N PHE A 145 -7.44 -4.84 11.03
CA PHE A 145 -8.27 -5.22 12.18
C PHE A 145 -9.54 -5.92 11.68
N ILE A 146 -9.82 -7.06 12.32
CA ILE A 146 -10.96 -7.99 12.11
C ILE A 146 -12.30 -7.26 12.29
#